data_AF-A0AAU5N2Z4-F1
#
_entry.id   AF-A0AAU5N2Z4-F1
#
_cell.length_a   1.000
_cell.length_b   1.000
_cell.length_c   1.000
_cell.angle_alpha   90.00
_cell.angle_beta   90.00
_cell.angle_gamma   90.00
#
_symmetry.space_group_name_H-M   'P 1'
#
loop_
_entity.id
_entity.type
_entity.pdbx_description
1 polymer ?
#
loop_
_entity_poly.entity_id
_entity_poly.type
_entity_poly.pdbx_seq_one_letter_code
_entity_poly.pdbx_strand_id
1 'polypeptide(L)'
;MGHDPHTKVRYESVQEVANRIRAVSRNICRDLEEMDGALKVVTDTWDGQAHAEYVTLQHKYRNKADHMRGRLEEVARLIETGKDHYRATDLRSSRLFTEAY
;
A
#
# COMPACT_ATOMS: atom_id res chain seq x y z
N MET A 1 30.72 19.16 1.65
CA MET A 1 29.75 19.07 0.52
C MET A 1 29.93 17.71 -0.13
N GLY A 2 28.87 16.91 -0.20
CA GLY A 2 28.91 15.58 -0.82
C GLY A 2 27.52 14.99 -0.83
N HIS A 3 26.69 15.38 -1.79
CA HIS A 3 25.45 14.67 -2.07
C HIS A 3 25.83 13.47 -2.93
N ASP A 4 25.93 12.29 -2.30
CA ASP A 4 26.24 11.06 -3.01
C ASP A 4 25.09 10.75 -4.00
N PRO A 5 25.38 10.68 -5.32
CA PRO A 5 24.36 10.43 -6.35
C PRO A 5 23.60 9.13 -6.10
N HIS A 6 24.27 8.13 -5.52
CA HIS A 6 23.66 6.83 -5.23
C HIS A 6 22.56 6.94 -4.18
N THR A 7 22.73 7.79 -3.16
CA THR A 7 21.72 7.95 -2.11
C THR A 7 20.47 8.65 -2.66
N LYS A 8 20.63 9.67 -3.52
CA LYS A 8 19.49 10.36 -4.17
C LYS A 8 18.70 9.44 -5.11
N VAL A 9 19.39 8.66 -5.94
CA VAL A 9 18.75 7.68 -6.84
C VAL A 9 17.98 6.63 -6.03
N ARG A 10 18.55 6.15 -4.92
CA ARG A 10 17.88 5.19 -4.03
C ARG A 10 16.63 5.77 -3.38
N TYR A 11 16.64 7.06 -3.02
CA TYR A 11 15.49 7.74 -2.42
C TYR A 11 14.31 7.88 -3.39
N GLU A 12 14.57 8.26 -4.64
CA GLU A 12 13.54 8.30 -5.67
C GLU A 12 12.95 6.91 -5.92
N SER A 13 13.80 5.87 -6.00
CA SER A 13 13.33 4.49 -6.18
C SER A 13 12.46 3.98 -5.01
N VAL A 14 12.80 4.32 -3.76
CA VAL A 14 12.01 3.91 -2.57
C VAL A 14 10.64 4.58 -2.57
N GLN A 15 10.59 5.89 -2.87
CA GLN A 15 9.33 6.61 -2.97
C GLN A 15 8.47 6.08 -4.12
N GLU A 16 9.09 5.75 -5.25
CA GLU A 16 8.40 5.16 -6.40
C GLU A 16 7.78 3.80 -6.05
N VAL A 17 8.49 2.93 -5.32
CA VAL A 17 7.97 1.63 -4.87
C VAL A 17 6.77 1.82 -3.92
N ALA A 18 6.86 2.72 -2.94
CA ALA A 18 5.75 3.00 -2.04
C ALA A 18 4.52 3.52 -2.82
N ASN A 19 4.73 4.38 -3.81
CA ASN A 19 3.67 4.90 -4.68
C ASN A 19 3.04 3.80 -5.54
N ARG A 20 3.86 2.88 -6.10
CA ARG A 20 3.38 1.71 -6.85
C ARG A 20 2.53 0.79 -5.99
N ILE A 21 2.95 0.50 -4.75
CA ILE A 21 2.18 -0.33 -3.81
C ILE A 21 0.82 0.31 -3.53
N ARG A 22 0.78 1.62 -3.29
CA ARG A 22 -0.49 2.35 -3.11
C ARG A 22 -1.37 2.30 -4.37
N ALA A 23 -0.79 2.40 -5.56
CA ALA A 23 -1.53 2.30 -6.81
C ALA A 23 -2.15 0.90 -7.00
N VAL A 24 -1.36 -0.16 -6.77
CA VAL A 24 -1.86 -1.54 -6.82
C VAL A 24 -2.98 -1.75 -5.79
N SER A 25 -2.81 -1.24 -4.57
CA SER A 25 -3.84 -1.33 -3.54
C SER A 25 -5.15 -0.64 -3.94
N ARG A 26 -5.09 0.52 -4.60
CA ARG A 26 -6.29 1.20 -5.11
C ARG A 26 -6.96 0.41 -6.23
N ASN A 27 -6.17 -0.17 -7.14
CA ASN A 27 -6.70 -0.99 -8.22
C ASN A 27 -7.44 -2.21 -7.66
N ILE A 28 -6.89 -2.91 -6.67
CA ILE A 28 -7.55 -4.05 -6.03
C ILE A 28 -8.91 -3.66 -5.45
N CYS A 29 -9.02 -2.50 -4.79
CA CYS A 29 -10.31 -2.00 -4.28
C CYS A 29 -11.31 -1.74 -5.41
N ARG A 30 -10.87 -1.08 -6.49
CA ARG A 30 -11.74 -0.81 -7.65
C ARG A 30 -12.21 -2.10 -8.31
N ASP A 31 -11.32 -3.06 -8.52
CA ASP A 31 -11.67 -4.33 -9.18
C ASP A 31 -12.72 -5.10 -8.35
N LEU A 32 -12.66 -5.00 -7.02
CA LEU A 32 -13.67 -5.59 -6.13
C LEU A 32 -15.00 -4.84 -6.14
N GLU A 33 -14.99 -3.52 -6.25
CA GLU A 33 -16.19 -2.71 -6.43
C GLU A 33 -16.87 -3.01 -7.78
N GLU A 34 -16.08 -3.20 -8.84
CA GLU A 34 -16.58 -3.61 -10.15
C GLU A 34 -17.18 -5.01 -10.12
N MET A 35 -16.51 -5.97 -9.46
CA MET A 35 -17.06 -7.32 -9.23
C MET A 35 -18.37 -7.26 -8.47
N ASP A 36 -18.48 -6.40 -7.46
CA ASP A 36 -19.72 -6.23 -6.68
C ASP A 36 -20.87 -5.66 -7.52
N GLY A 37 -20.58 -4.65 -8.34
CA GLY A 37 -21.55 -4.07 -9.26
C GLY A 37 -22.06 -5.08 -10.28
N ALA A 38 -21.17 -5.90 -10.83
CA ALA A 38 -21.53 -6.96 -11.77
C ALA A 38 -22.40 -8.04 -11.12
N LEU A 39 -22.09 -8.45 -9.89
CA LEU A 39 -22.90 -9.46 -9.19
C LEU A 39 -24.25 -8.94 -8.72
N LYS A 40 -24.38 -7.65 -8.34
CA LYS A 40 -25.67 -7.04 -7.97
C LYS A 40 -26.75 -7.23 -9.03
N VAL A 41 -26.39 -7.02 -10.30
CA VAL A 41 -27.29 -7.22 -11.44
C VAL A 41 -27.83 -8.65 -11.50
N VAL A 42 -27.01 -9.63 -11.11
CA VAL A 42 -27.37 -11.05 -11.11
C VAL A 42 -28.16 -11.39 -9.85
N THR A 43 -27.76 -10.87 -8.69
CA THR A 43 -28.35 -11.24 -7.38
C THR A 43 -29.69 -10.58 -7.11
N ASP A 44 -30.04 -9.51 -7.84
CA ASP A 44 -31.39 -8.95 -7.89
C ASP A 44 -32.43 -9.94 -8.47
N THR A 45 -31.99 -10.97 -9.20
CA THR A 45 -32.86 -12.02 -9.75
C THR A 45 -32.98 -13.26 -8.85
N TRP A 46 -32.25 -13.30 -7.73
CA TRP A 46 -32.20 -14.47 -6.85
C TRP A 46 -33.24 -14.36 -5.73
N ASP A 47 -34.09 -15.38 -5.60
CA ASP A 47 -35.11 -15.45 -4.55
C ASP A 47 -34.49 -15.69 -3.15
N GLY A 48 -35.19 -15.25 -2.10
CA GLY A 48 -34.63 -14.65 -0.88
C GLY A 48 -33.52 -15.37 -0.10
N GLN A 49 -33.41 -16.70 -0.16
CA GLN A 49 -32.33 -17.41 0.56
C GLN A 49 -30.97 -17.25 -0.13
N ALA A 50 -30.94 -17.28 -1.46
CA ALA A 50 -29.72 -17.09 -2.23
C ALA A 50 -29.22 -15.63 -2.15
N HIS A 51 -30.14 -14.67 -2.07
CA HIS A 51 -29.80 -13.27 -1.82
C HIS A 51 -29.13 -13.07 -0.46
N ALA A 52 -29.66 -13.69 0.61
CA ALA A 52 -29.09 -13.57 1.96
C ALA A 52 -27.68 -14.18 2.08
N GLU A 53 -27.46 -15.35 1.47
CA GLU A 53 -26.13 -15.97 1.40
C GLU A 53 -25.14 -15.11 0.59
N TYR A 54 -25.60 -14.53 -0.51
CA TYR A 54 -24.78 -13.64 -1.32
C TYR A 54 -24.33 -12.40 -0.53
N VAL A 55 -25.25 -11.72 0.15
CA VAL A 55 -24.93 -10.55 1.00
C VAL A 55 -23.89 -10.91 2.05
N THR A 56 -24.01 -12.10 2.67
CA THR A 56 -23.03 -12.59 3.64
C THR A 56 -21.65 -12.79 3.01
N LEU A 57 -21.60 -13.37 1.81
CA LEU A 57 -20.37 -13.60 1.07
C LEU A 57 -19.71 -12.27 0.64
N GLN A 58 -20.51 -11.33 0.17
CA GLN A 58 -20.10 -9.96 -0.22
C GLN A 58 -19.42 -9.26 0.96
N HIS A 59 -20.04 -9.26 2.14
CA HIS A 59 -19.44 -8.70 3.36
C HIS A 59 -18.08 -9.33 3.69
N LYS A 60 -17.97 -10.65 3.54
CA LYS A 60 -16.71 -11.38 3.80
C LYS A 60 -15.61 -10.98 2.82
N TYR A 61 -15.93 -10.84 1.53
CA TYR A 61 -14.97 -10.40 0.52
C TYR A 61 -14.52 -8.96 0.74
N ARG A 62 -15.45 -8.05 1.04
CA ARG A 62 -15.14 -6.66 1.36
C ARG A 62 -14.21 -6.54 2.57
N ASN A 63 -14.47 -7.29 3.64
CA ASN A 63 -13.61 -7.28 4.82
C ASN A 63 -12.18 -7.78 4.51
N LYS A 64 -12.04 -8.82 3.68
CA LYS A 64 -10.72 -9.32 3.25
C LYS A 64 -9.97 -8.30 2.40
N ALA A 65 -10.69 -7.58 1.55
CA ALA A 65 -10.13 -6.53 0.70
C ALA A 65 -9.62 -5.34 1.50
N ASP A 66 -10.44 -4.85 2.43
CA ASP A 66 -10.07 -3.77 3.34
C ASP A 66 -8.85 -4.17 4.19
N HIS A 67 -8.79 -5.43 4.65
CA HIS A 67 -7.62 -5.97 5.34
C HIS A 67 -6.38 -5.97 4.44
N MET A 68 -6.50 -6.45 3.19
CA MET A 68 -5.39 -6.45 2.23
C MET A 68 -4.88 -5.04 1.93
N ARG A 69 -5.78 -4.06 1.75
CA ARG A 69 -5.42 -2.64 1.63
C ARG A 69 -4.64 -2.17 2.84
N GLY A 70 -5.13 -2.44 4.05
CA GLY A 70 -4.46 -2.06 5.29
C GLY A 70 -3.04 -2.60 5.39
N ARG A 71 -2.83 -3.87 5.00
CA ARG A 71 -1.50 -4.49 4.98
C ARG A 71 -0.58 -3.90 3.91
N LEU A 72 -1.08 -3.63 2.71
CA LEU A 72 -0.28 -2.98 1.66
C LEU A 72 0.11 -1.55 2.04
N GLU A 73 -0.78 -0.83 2.71
CA GLU A 73 -0.51 0.52 3.20
C GLU A 73 0.48 0.53 4.37
N GLU A 74 0.45 -0.48 5.23
CA GLU A 74 1.47 -0.71 6.25
C GLU A 74 2.84 -0.99 5.61
N VAL A 75 2.91 -1.84 4.58
CA VAL A 75 4.16 -2.11 3.84
C VAL A 75 4.67 -0.84 3.17
N ALA A 76 3.81 -0.06 2.52
CA ALA A 76 4.19 1.21 1.90
C ALA A 76 4.75 2.20 2.96
N ARG A 77 4.12 2.28 4.13
CA ARG A 77 4.61 3.09 5.26
C ARG A 77 5.97 2.61 5.77
N LEU A 78 6.16 1.29 5.94
CA LEU A 78 7.44 0.74 6.38
C LEU A 78 8.58 1.03 5.39
N ILE A 79 8.28 0.99 4.09
CA ILE A 79 9.24 1.36 3.04
C ILE A 79 9.58 2.85 3.10
N GLU A 80 8.60 3.71 3.37
CA GLU A 80 8.83 5.15 3.56
C GLU A 80 9.56 5.48 4.86
N THR A 81 9.25 4.85 6.00
CA THR A 81 9.93 5.13 7.27
C THR A 81 11.33 4.54 7.32
N GLY A 82 11.58 3.43 6.62
CA GLY A 82 12.93 2.92 6.39
C GLY A 82 13.84 3.95 5.71
N LYS A 83 13.27 4.84 4.89
CA LYS A 83 13.95 5.99 4.28
C LYS A 83 14.48 6.97 5.33
N ASP A 84 13.64 7.31 6.31
CA ASP A 84 13.96 8.29 7.35
C ASP A 84 15.02 7.77 8.33
N HIS A 85 14.99 6.48 8.63
CA HIS A 85 16.03 5.82 9.44
C HIS A 85 17.40 5.79 8.74
N TYR A 86 17.44 5.61 7.42
CA TYR A 86 18.68 5.68 6.64
C TYR A 86 19.23 7.12 6.62
N ARG A 87 18.38 8.12 6.39
CA ARG A 87 18.75 9.54 6.40
C ARG A 87 19.32 9.99 7.74
N ALA A 88 18.69 9.59 8.86
CA ALA A 88 19.14 9.95 10.20
C ALA A 88 20.51 9.34 10.53
N THR A 89 20.75 8.10 10.10
CA THR A 89 22.00 7.38 10.31
C THR A 89 23.13 7.98 9.47
N ASP A 90 22.87 8.30 8.20
CA ASP A 90 23.84 8.93 7.30
C ASP A 90 24.24 10.34 7.79
N LEU A 91 23.28 11.18 8.18
CA LEU A 91 23.55 12.50 8.78
C LEU A 91 24.35 12.42 10.08
N ARG A 92 24.07 11.43 10.93
CA ARG A 92 24.85 11.21 12.17
C ARG A 92 26.28 10.78 11.86
N SER A 93 26.47 9.85 10.93
CA SER A 93 27.78 9.38 10.50
C SER A 93 28.61 10.52 9.87
N SER A 94 27.97 11.32 9.01
CA SER A 94 28.62 12.46 8.35
C SER A 94 29.01 13.57 9.34
N ARG A 95 28.20 13.81 10.38
CA ARG A 95 28.55 14.73 11.48
C ARG A 95 29.73 14.22 12.32
N LEU A 96 29.72 12.93 12.68
CA LEU A 96 30.82 12.30 13.41
C LEU A 96 32.15 12.35 12.64
N PHE A 97 32.10 12.22 11.31
CA PHE A 97 33.28 12.32 10.45
C PHE A 97 33.80 13.76 10.26
N THR A 98 32.95 14.78 10.42
CA THR A 98 33.34 16.19 10.23
C THR A 98 33.99 16.78 11.50
N GLU A 99 33.73 16.20 12.67
CA GLU A 99 34.28 16.66 13.96
C GLU A 99 35.64 15.99 14.30
N ALA A 100 36.06 15.01 13.50
CA ALA A 100 37.29 14.24 13.68
C ALA A 100 38.51 14.78 12.89
N TYR A 101 38.43 16.01 12.36
CA TYR A 101 39.53 16.71 11.68
C TYR A 101 39.73 18.11 12.26
#